data_AF-A0A2T4AV87-F1
#
_entry.id   AF-A0A2T4AV87-F1
#
_cell.length_a   1.000
_cell.length_b   1.000
_cell.length_c   1.000
_cell.angle_alpha   90.00
_cell.angle_beta   90.00
_cell.angle_gamma   90.00
#
_symmetry.space_group_name_H-M   'P 1'
#
loop_
_entity.id
_entity.type
_entity.pdbx_description
1 polymer ?
#
loop_
_entity_poly.entity_id
_entity_poly.type
_entity_poly.pdbx_seq_one_letter_code
_entity_poly.pdbx_strand_id
1 'polypeptide(L)'
;MSYESTTFHIEQNSQPLHSKELLGYTKTVNFKQEWDSILKDLSPPPKQKAFNIETMKTEPVKEWDPLTFYNPGEHRKPLIKCTEWTEKQAIPALLKAGLIKETPIIS
;
A
#
# COMPACT_ATOMS: atom_id res chain seq x y z
N MET A 1 19.03 8.39 13.16
CA MET A 1 17.58 8.15 13.20
C MET A 1 17.38 6.66 13.44
N SER A 2 17.00 6.27 14.66
CA SER A 2 16.63 4.90 15.01
C SER A 2 15.12 4.74 14.83
N TYR A 3 14.70 3.73 14.07
CA TYR A 3 13.29 3.42 13.90
C TYR A 3 12.88 2.47 15.01
N GLU A 4 11.96 2.89 15.87
CA GLU A 4 11.35 2.02 16.88
C GLU A 4 9.94 1.69 16.46
N SER A 5 9.67 0.41 16.24
CA SER A 5 8.32 -0.12 16.05
C SER A 5 7.60 -0.13 17.39
N THR A 6 6.80 0.90 17.66
CA THR A 6 5.83 0.88 18.74
C THR A 6 4.69 -0.08 18.41
N THR A 7 4.29 -0.89 19.39
CA THR A 7 3.10 -1.74 19.33
C THR A 7 1.87 -0.83 19.22
N PHE A 8 1.37 -0.61 18.01
CA PHE A 8 0.11 0.11 17.80
C PHE A 8 -1.06 -0.71 18.35
N HIS A 9 -1.50 -0.38 19.57
CA HIS A 9 -2.70 -0.96 20.16
C HIS A 9 -3.90 -0.08 19.80
N ILE A 10 -4.62 -0.44 18.74
CA ILE A 10 -5.92 0.19 18.46
C ILE A 10 -6.93 -0.49 19.40
N GLU A 11 -7.44 0.25 20.39
CA GLU A 11 -8.61 -0.21 21.13
C GLU A 11 -9.75 -0.45 20.13
N GLN A 12 -10.33 -1.64 20.12
CA GLN A 12 -11.37 -2.03 19.14
C GLN A 12 -12.58 -1.07 19.12
N ASN A 13 -12.73 -0.22 20.16
CA ASN A 13 -13.83 0.72 20.36
C ASN A 13 -13.43 2.20 20.28
N SER A 14 -12.22 2.56 19.85
CA SER A 14 -11.84 3.97 19.70
C SER A 14 -12.57 4.58 18.49
N GLN A 15 -13.60 5.40 18.73
CA GLN A 15 -14.19 6.26 17.69
C GLN A 15 -13.13 7.28 17.25
N PRO A 16 -12.64 7.26 15.99
CA PRO A 16 -13.48 7.52 14.82
C PRO A 16 -13.07 6.69 13.58
N LEU A 17 -13.36 5.40 13.55
CA LEU A 17 -13.26 4.64 12.30
C LEU A 17 -14.60 4.77 11.56
N HIS A 18 -14.61 5.48 10.42
CA HIS A 18 -15.83 5.70 9.63
C HIS A 18 -16.53 4.38 9.25
N SER A 19 -15.73 3.36 8.91
CA SER A 19 -16.20 2.00 8.67
C SER A 19 -15.06 1.00 8.88
N LYS A 20 -15.40 -0.21 9.34
CA LYS A 20 -14.47 -1.33 9.48
C LYS A 20 -15.00 -2.51 8.69
N GLU A 21 -14.24 -2.92 7.69
CA GLU A 21 -14.51 -4.14 6.94
C GLU A 21 -13.46 -5.19 7.29
N LEU A 22 -13.91 -6.36 7.73
CA LEU A 22 -13.03 -7.48 8.03
C LEU A 22 -12.76 -8.25 6.74
N LEU A 23 -11.49 -8.36 6.34
CA LEU A 23 -11.07 -9.08 5.13
C LEU A 23 -11.15 -10.62 5.28
N GLY A 24 -11.22 -11.12 6.51
CA GLY A 24 -11.20 -12.54 6.82
C GLY A 24 -10.30 -12.88 8.01
N TYR A 25 -9.78 -14.10 8.01
CA TYR A 25 -8.90 -14.61 9.07
C TYR A 25 -7.64 -15.27 8.49
N THR A 26 -6.58 -15.32 9.28
CA THR A 26 -5.33 -16.01 8.96
C THR A 26 -4.92 -16.91 10.12
N LYS A 27 -3.98 -17.82 9.89
CA LYS A 27 -3.43 -18.65 10.97
C LYS A 27 -2.67 -17.76 11.94
N THR A 28 -2.64 -18.08 13.23
CA THR A 28 -1.82 -17.31 14.19
C THR A 28 -0.35 -17.71 14.13
N VAL A 29 -0.07 -18.97 13.80
CA VAL A 29 1.30 -19.50 13.71
C VAL A 29 1.93 -19.06 12.39
N ASN A 30 3.15 -18.50 12.45
CA ASN A 30 4.00 -18.13 11.31
C ASN A 30 3.40 -17.16 10.27
N PHE A 31 2.26 -16.54 10.53
CA PHE A 31 1.57 -15.70 9.55
C PHE A 31 2.46 -14.58 9.01
N LYS A 32 3.27 -13.96 9.88
CA LYS A 32 4.14 -12.86 9.47
C LYS A 32 5.18 -13.33 8.45
N GLN A 33 5.82 -14.47 8.70
CA GLN A 33 6.81 -15.05 7.78
C GLN A 33 6.18 -15.46 6.45
N GLU A 34 4.99 -16.09 6.50
CA GLU A 34 4.26 -16.50 5.30
C GLU A 34 3.80 -15.28 4.47
N TRP A 35 3.29 -14.24 5.13
CA TRP A 35 2.89 -12.99 4.48
C TRP A 35 4.10 -12.27 3.88
N ASP A 36 5.18 -12.12 4.64
CA ASP A 36 6.41 -11.49 4.16
C ASP A 36 6.97 -12.22 2.93
N SER A 37 6.87 -13.56 2.88
CA SER A 37 7.32 -14.34 1.73
C SER A 37 6.53 -14.03 0.46
N ILE A 38 5.25 -13.67 0.55
CA ILE A 38 4.43 -13.30 -0.61
C ILE A 38 4.59 -11.82 -0.94
N LEU A 39 4.55 -10.95 0.07
CA LEU A 39 4.50 -9.51 -0.13
C LEU A 39 5.84 -8.91 -0.56
N LYS A 40 6.98 -9.54 -0.20
CA LYS A 40 8.32 -9.07 -0.65
C LYS A 40 8.54 -9.23 -2.15
N ASP A 41 7.85 -10.19 -2.76
CA ASP A 41 7.94 -10.43 -4.21
C ASP A 41 7.07 -9.46 -5.02
N LEU A 42 6.16 -8.73 -4.35
CA LEU A 42 5.35 -7.71 -5.00
C LEU A 42 6.14 -6.41 -5.13
N SER A 43 6.14 -5.83 -6.34
CA SER A 43 6.74 -4.51 -6.56
C SER A 43 5.95 -3.45 -5.76
N PRO A 44 6.57 -2.74 -4.81
CA PRO A 44 5.89 -1.68 -4.08
C PRO A 44 5.56 -0.51 -5.02
N PRO A 45 4.64 0.39 -4.64
CA PRO A 45 4.44 1.64 -5.36
C PRO A 45 5.78 2.38 -5.50
N PRO A 46 6.22 2.68 -6.74
CA PRO A 46 7.51 3.34 -6.93
C PRO A 46 7.45 4.77 -6.39
N LYS A 47 8.61 5.43 -6.24
CA LYS A 47 8.64 6.87 -6.01
C LYS A 47 7.99 7.58 -7.20
N GLN A 48 7.00 8.45 -6.98
CA GLN A 48 6.20 9.03 -8.07
C GLN A 48 6.28 10.54 -8.18
N LYS A 49 6.78 11.23 -7.15
CA LYS A 49 6.88 12.69 -7.12
C LYS A 49 8.24 13.16 -6.64
N ALA A 50 8.68 14.30 -7.16
CA ALA A 50 9.86 15.03 -6.72
C ALA A 50 9.52 16.52 -6.61
N PHE A 51 10.34 17.25 -5.88
CA PHE A 51 10.28 18.71 -5.87
C PHE A 51 10.92 19.23 -7.15
N ASN A 52 10.16 20.00 -7.93
CA ASN A 52 10.61 20.70 -9.12
C ASN A 52 11.03 22.12 -8.73
N ILE A 53 12.31 22.46 -8.92
CA ILE A 53 12.88 23.76 -8.59
C ILE A 53 12.39 24.85 -9.55
N GLU A 54 12.12 24.51 -10.81
CA GLU A 54 11.69 25.48 -11.82
C GLU A 54 10.27 26.00 -11.54
N THR A 55 9.39 25.13 -11.05
CA THR A 55 8.00 25.48 -10.73
C THR A 55 7.76 25.72 -9.24
N MET A 56 8.76 25.41 -8.39
CA MET A 56 8.72 25.45 -6.94
C MET A 56 7.58 24.59 -6.33
N LYS A 57 7.30 23.42 -6.93
CA LYS A 57 6.20 22.52 -6.53
C LYS A 57 6.65 21.07 -6.46
N THR A 58 5.95 20.26 -5.65
CA THR A 58 6.09 18.80 -5.69
C THR A 58 5.22 18.21 -6.79
N GLU A 59 5.85 17.71 -7.85
CA GLU A 59 5.19 17.31 -9.09
C GLU A 59 5.42 15.83 -9.42
N PRO A 60 4.51 15.20 -10.19
CA PRO A 60 4.73 13.86 -10.72
C PRO A 60 5.98 13.79 -11.60
N VAL A 61 6.77 12.75 -11.38
CA VAL A 61 7.99 12.48 -12.14
C VAL A 61 7.66 11.61 -13.36
N LYS A 62 8.24 11.97 -14.50
CA LYS A 62 8.13 11.21 -15.75
C LYS A 62 9.20 10.11 -15.79
N GLU A 63 10.45 10.48 -15.61
CA GLU A 63 11.60 9.58 -15.49
C GLU A 63 12.50 10.02 -14.34
N TRP A 64 13.14 9.06 -13.67
CA TRP A 64 14.01 9.33 -12.52
C TRP A 64 15.49 9.47 -12.88
N ASP A 65 15.90 8.92 -14.02
CA ASP A 65 17.30 8.90 -14.45
C ASP A 65 17.39 9.07 -15.98
N PRO A 66 17.59 10.31 -16.48
CA PRO A 66 17.67 11.55 -15.71
C PRO A 66 16.31 11.98 -15.12
N LEU A 67 16.33 12.76 -14.03
CA LEU A 67 15.11 13.29 -13.42
C LEU A 67 14.41 14.26 -14.39
N THR A 68 13.21 13.89 -14.86
CA THR A 68 12.38 14.72 -15.74
C THR A 68 10.94 14.80 -15.24
N PHE A 69 10.31 15.96 -15.46
CA PHE A 69 8.90 16.21 -15.15
C PHE A 69 8.06 16.22 -16.43
N TYR A 70 6.74 16.10 -16.27
CA TYR A 70 5.80 16.21 -17.40
C TYR A 70 5.62 17.65 -17.83
N ASN A 71 5.55 17.88 -19.14
CA ASN A 71 5.22 19.19 -19.69
C ASN A 71 3.74 19.57 -19.47
N PRO A 72 3.40 20.87 -19.51
CA PRO A 72 2.01 21.30 -19.51
C PRO A 72 1.21 20.65 -20.65
N GLY A 73 0.08 20.03 -20.33
CA GLY A 73 -0.78 19.33 -21.30
C GLY A 73 -0.32 17.91 -21.68
N GLU A 74 0.86 17.47 -21.23
CA GLU A 74 1.32 16.10 -21.46
C GLU A 74 0.49 15.09 -20.65
N HIS A 75 0.22 13.93 -21.25
CA HIS A 75 -0.46 12.84 -20.56
C HIS A 75 0.42 12.27 -19.43
N ARG A 76 -0.12 12.29 -18.20
CA ARG A 76 0.60 11.85 -16.99
C ARG A 76 0.20 10.43 -16.62
N LYS A 77 1.18 9.59 -16.28
CA LYS A 77 0.90 8.29 -15.65
C LYS A 77 0.14 8.52 -14.32
N PRO A 78 -0.93 7.75 -14.04
CA PRO A 78 -1.64 7.86 -12.76
C PRO A 78 -0.73 7.56 -11.58
N LEU A 79 -0.94 8.31 -10.49
CA LEU A 79 -0.29 8.03 -9.22
C LEU A 79 -0.98 6.83 -8.56
N ILE A 80 -0.21 6.01 -7.86
CA ILE A 80 -0.69 4.83 -7.15
C ILE A 80 -0.55 5.12 -5.66
N LYS A 81 -1.67 5.27 -4.97
CA LYS A 81 -1.63 5.41 -3.51
C LYS A 81 -1.24 4.07 -2.88
N CYS A 82 -0.58 4.11 -1.71
CA CYS A 82 -0.28 2.88 -0.96
C CYS A 82 -1.55 2.07 -0.67
N THR A 83 -2.66 2.72 -0.34
CA THR A 83 -3.96 2.07 -0.15
C THR A 83 -4.43 1.33 -1.40
N GLU A 84 -4.32 1.95 -2.58
CA GLU A 84 -4.72 1.30 -3.83
C GLU A 84 -3.83 0.11 -4.16
N TRP A 85 -2.53 0.19 -3.87
CA TRP A 85 -1.64 -0.94 -4.03
C TRP A 85 -1.99 -2.08 -3.06
N THR A 86 -2.33 -1.76 -1.82
CA THR A 86 -2.77 -2.75 -0.83
C THR A 86 -4.04 -3.45 -1.31
N GLU A 87 -5.05 -2.69 -1.72
CA GLU A 87 -6.35 -3.21 -2.18
C GLU A 87 -6.25 -4.00 -3.48
N LYS A 88 -5.47 -3.52 -4.45
CA LYS A 88 -5.42 -4.09 -5.81
C LYS A 88 -4.32 -5.12 -6.02
N GLN A 89 -3.31 -5.17 -5.15
CA GLN A 89 -2.16 -6.07 -5.30
C GLN A 89 -1.94 -6.94 -4.05
N ALA A 90 -1.69 -6.33 -2.90
CA ALA A 90 -1.29 -7.08 -1.70
C ALA A 90 -2.38 -8.03 -1.19
N ILE A 91 -3.60 -7.53 -0.97
CA ILE A 91 -4.73 -8.32 -0.48
C ILE A 91 -5.08 -9.45 -1.45
N PRO A 92 -5.25 -9.21 -2.77
CA PRO A 92 -5.48 -10.28 -3.73
C PRO A 92 -4.39 -11.34 -3.75
N ALA A 93 -3.11 -10.97 -3.60
CA ALA A 93 -2.01 -11.93 -3.55
C ALA A 93 -2.10 -12.86 -2.33
N LEU A 94 -2.43 -12.30 -1.16
CA LEU A 94 -2.61 -13.06 0.08
C LEU A 94 -3.85 -13.98 0.03
N LEU A 95 -4.95 -13.52 -0.56
CA LEU A 95 -6.16 -14.33 -0.79
C LEU A 95 -5.86 -15.50 -1.73
N LYS A 96 -5.18 -15.23 -2.86
CA LYS A 96 -4.78 -16.26 -3.84
C LYS A 96 -3.83 -17.30 -3.23
N ALA A 97 -2.97 -16.89 -2.30
CA ALA A 97 -2.09 -17.79 -1.55
C ALA A 97 -2.81 -18.56 -0.43
N GLY A 98 -4.09 -18.28 -0.17
CA GLY A 98 -4.86 -18.88 0.92
C GLY A 98 -4.40 -18.43 2.33
N LEU A 99 -3.62 -17.35 2.40
CA LEU A 99 -3.11 -16.79 3.65
C LEU A 99 -4.15 -15.91 4.33
N ILE A 100 -5.06 -15.30 3.56
CA ILE A 100 -6.32 -14.76 4.06
C ILE A 100 -7.42 -15.73 3.63
N LYS A 101 -8.24 -16.16 4.60
CA LYS A 101 -9.45 -16.94 4.37
C LYS A 101 -10.65 -16.04 4.58
N GLU A 102 -11.45 -15.87 3.53
CA GLU A 102 -12.66 -15.08 3.60
C GLU A 102 -13.62 -15.67 4.64
N THR A 103 -14.24 -14.81 5.43
CA THR A 103 -15.34 -15.24 6.30
C THR A 103 -16.54 -15.53 5.40
N PRO A 104 -17.15 -16.73 5.46
CA PRO A 104 -18.33 -16.99 4.66
C PRO A 104 -19.42 -15.97 5.01
N ILE A 105 -19.94 -15.27 3.99
CA ILE A 105 -21.15 -14.47 4.13
C ILE A 105 -22.28 -15.48 4.29
N ILE A 106 -22.80 -15.65 5.50
CA ILE A 106 -24.03 -16.41 5.73
C ILE A 106 -25.15 -15.53 5.17
N SER A 107 -25.57 -15.81 3.94
CA SER A 107 -26.74 -15.22 3.28
C SER A 107 -28.03 -15.86 3.78
#